data_AF-A0A8S2VMZ0-F1
#
_entry.id   AF-A0A8S2VMZ0-F1
#
_cell.length_a   1.000
_cell.length_b   1.000
_cell.length_c   1.000
_cell.angle_alpha   90.00
_cell.angle_beta   90.00
_cell.angle_gamma   90.00
#
_symmetry.space_group_name_H-M   'P 1'
#
loop_
_entity.id
_entity.type
_entity.pdbx_description
1 polymer ?
#
loop_
_entity_poly.entity_id
_entity_poly.type
_entity_poly.pdbx_seq_one_letter_code
_entity_poly.pdbx_strand_id
1 'polypeptide(L)'
;AIRGCQAVVDGNIMAINPGEESKVHMFIWNNMFFSLGFDVKDHYKDFGGDAAAHVAPTNDLQGVRAINTLDIDGLHTLGTVVVDYKGLRVTAQSIVPDNIYASEPNVSSRMEETFVIQYYT
;
A
#
# COMPACT_ATOMS: atom_id res chain seq x y z
N ALA A 1 -9.58 -3.05 0.46
CA ALA A 1 -8.18 -3.51 0.67
C ALA A 1 -8.07 -5.00 1.02
N ILE A 2 -8.62 -5.50 2.15
CA ILE A 2 -8.39 -6.89 2.62
C ILE A 2 -8.62 -7.96 1.54
N ARG A 3 -9.77 -7.93 0.85
CA ARG A 3 -10.07 -8.90 -0.22
C ARG A 3 -9.04 -8.88 -1.34
N GLY A 4 -8.49 -7.70 -1.64
CA GLY A 4 -7.41 -7.53 -2.61
C GLY A 4 -6.12 -8.16 -2.11
N CYS A 5 -5.72 -7.91 -0.86
CA CYS A 5 -4.54 -8.54 -0.26
C CYS A 5 -4.65 -10.07 -0.25
N GLN A 6 -5.83 -10.59 0.13
CA GLN A 6 -6.11 -12.03 0.09
C GLN A 6 -6.00 -12.58 -1.33
N ALA A 7 -6.62 -11.93 -2.31
CA ALA A 7 -6.58 -12.35 -3.70
C ALA A 7 -5.17 -12.29 -4.31
N VAL A 8 -4.34 -11.32 -3.92
CA VAL A 8 -2.91 -11.26 -4.29
C VAL A 8 -2.16 -12.47 -3.74
N VAL A 9 -2.23 -12.70 -2.42
CA VAL A 9 -1.51 -13.79 -1.76
C VAL A 9 -2.00 -15.17 -2.21
N ASP A 10 -3.29 -15.31 -2.47
CA ASP A 10 -3.88 -16.56 -2.95
C ASP A 10 -3.65 -16.79 -4.46
N GLY A 11 -2.98 -15.86 -5.17
CA GLY A 11 -2.63 -16.01 -6.59
C GLY A 11 -3.80 -15.77 -7.56
N ASN A 12 -4.88 -15.15 -7.09
CA ASN A 12 -6.09 -14.86 -7.88
C ASN A 12 -5.99 -13.57 -8.71
N ILE A 13 -4.95 -12.76 -8.49
CA ILE A 13 -4.67 -11.54 -9.27
C ILE A 13 -3.32 -11.71 -9.97
N MET A 14 -3.30 -11.47 -11.27
CA MET A 14 -2.07 -11.53 -12.06
C MET A 14 -1.17 -10.33 -11.74
N ALA A 15 0.12 -10.60 -11.54
CA ALA A 15 1.12 -9.54 -11.39
C ALA A 15 1.24 -8.70 -12.68
N ILE A 16 1.51 -7.42 -12.53
CA ILE A 16 1.75 -6.49 -13.65
C ILE A 16 3.13 -6.73 -14.26
N ASN A 17 4.07 -7.20 -13.45
CA ASN A 17 5.43 -7.60 -13.81
C ASN A 17 5.62 -9.13 -13.69
N PRO A 18 4.86 -9.97 -14.44
CA PRO A 18 4.87 -11.41 -14.26
C PRO A 18 6.20 -12.09 -14.65
N GLY A 19 7.04 -11.41 -15.42
CA GLY A 19 8.37 -11.92 -15.81
C GLY A 19 9.46 -11.75 -14.74
N GLU A 20 9.16 -11.07 -13.64
CA GLU A 20 10.10 -10.87 -12.54
C GLU A 20 9.92 -11.93 -11.44
N GLU A 21 10.80 -11.94 -10.45
CA GLU A 21 10.67 -12.85 -9.30
C GLU A 21 9.42 -12.55 -8.48
N SER A 22 8.77 -13.58 -7.94
CA SER A 22 7.53 -13.41 -7.16
C SER A 22 7.65 -12.45 -5.98
N LYS A 23 8.85 -12.34 -5.39
CA LYS A 23 9.14 -11.41 -4.29
C LYS A 23 8.97 -9.94 -4.68
N VAL A 24 9.11 -9.61 -5.97
CA VAL A 24 9.03 -8.24 -6.49
C VAL A 24 7.74 -7.98 -7.27
N HIS A 25 6.82 -8.93 -7.28
CA HIS A 25 5.56 -8.79 -8.00
C HIS A 25 4.71 -7.65 -7.44
N MET A 26 4.11 -6.91 -8.36
CA MET A 26 3.21 -5.79 -8.13
C MET A 26 1.85 -6.08 -8.75
N PHE A 27 0.79 -5.61 -8.11
CA PHE A 27 -0.58 -5.92 -8.52
C PHE A 27 -1.47 -4.68 -8.51
N ILE A 28 -2.51 -4.68 -9.35
CA ILE A 28 -3.58 -3.68 -9.30
C ILE A 28 -4.92 -4.39 -9.24
N TRP A 29 -5.79 -3.95 -8.33
CA TRP A 29 -7.15 -4.46 -8.21
C TRP A 29 -8.06 -3.42 -7.52
N ASN A 30 -9.23 -3.15 -8.10
CA ASN A 30 -10.20 -2.17 -7.60
C ASN A 30 -9.57 -0.83 -7.18
N ASN A 31 -8.81 -0.23 -8.09
CA ASN A 31 -8.13 1.06 -7.91
C ASN A 31 -7.14 1.10 -6.74
N MET A 32 -6.59 -0.06 -6.36
CA MET A 32 -5.51 -0.18 -5.39
C MET A 32 -4.31 -0.81 -6.04
N PHE A 33 -3.13 -0.28 -5.74
CA PHE A 33 -1.83 -0.89 -6.02
C PHE A 33 -1.41 -1.75 -4.82
N PHE A 34 -0.79 -2.90 -5.08
CA PHE A 34 -0.32 -3.84 -4.04
C PHE A 34 1.12 -4.26 -4.29
N SER A 35 1.89 -4.41 -3.21
CA SER A 35 3.24 -4.97 -3.21
C SER A 35 3.48 -5.89 -2.00
N LEU A 36 4.45 -6.80 -2.12
CA LEU A 36 4.83 -7.73 -1.06
C LEU A 36 6.02 -7.18 -0.25
N GLY A 37 5.99 -7.38 1.07
CA GLY A 37 7.01 -6.91 2.01
C GLY A 37 8.24 -7.83 2.10
N PHE A 38 8.93 -8.03 0.98
CA PHE A 38 10.20 -8.77 0.92
C PHE A 38 11.39 -7.83 0.71
N ASP A 39 12.58 -8.28 1.10
CA ASP A 39 13.80 -7.59 0.71
C ASP A 39 14.09 -7.87 -0.76
N VAL A 40 14.32 -6.80 -1.51
CA VAL A 40 14.45 -6.82 -2.96
C VAL A 40 15.81 -6.25 -3.30
N LYS A 41 16.60 -7.00 -4.09
CA LYS A 41 17.94 -6.58 -4.55
C LYS A 41 18.87 -6.17 -3.39
N ASP A 42 18.82 -6.92 -2.28
CA ASP A 42 19.64 -6.68 -1.08
C ASP A 42 19.48 -5.28 -0.47
N HIS A 43 18.34 -4.60 -0.69
CA HIS A 43 18.11 -3.23 -0.22
C HIS A 43 18.25 -3.10 1.30
N TYR A 44 17.77 -4.11 2.04
CA TYR A 44 17.80 -4.16 3.49
C TYR A 44 18.86 -5.10 4.06
N LYS A 45 19.79 -5.61 3.24
CA LYS A 45 20.80 -6.60 3.66
C LYS A 45 21.57 -6.21 4.92
N ASP A 46 22.07 -4.98 4.98
CA ASP A 46 22.85 -4.48 6.11
C ASP A 46 21.97 -4.05 7.30
N PHE A 47 20.65 -4.12 7.14
CA PHE A 47 19.64 -3.70 8.13
C PHE A 47 18.79 -4.86 8.66
N GLY A 48 19.04 -6.11 8.23
CA GLY A 48 18.31 -7.30 8.67
C GLY A 48 17.50 -8.02 7.58
N GLY A 49 17.68 -7.65 6.32
CA GLY A 49 17.09 -8.32 5.15
C GLY A 49 15.56 -8.34 5.18
N ASP A 50 14.98 -9.52 4.90
CA ASP A 50 13.53 -9.73 4.88
C ASP A 50 12.83 -9.28 6.18
N ALA A 51 13.49 -9.37 7.35
CA ALA A 51 12.91 -8.89 8.61
C ALA A 51 12.75 -7.37 8.65
N ALA A 52 13.73 -6.63 8.11
CA ALA A 52 13.67 -5.18 8.01
C ALA A 52 12.69 -4.75 6.90
N ALA A 53 12.70 -5.42 5.76
CA ALA A 53 11.73 -5.19 4.68
C ALA A 53 10.29 -5.44 5.13
N HIS A 54 10.07 -6.42 6.01
CA HIS A 54 8.78 -6.65 6.63
C HIS A 54 8.35 -5.46 7.53
N VAL A 55 9.26 -4.88 8.31
CA VAL A 55 8.92 -3.75 9.20
C VAL A 55 8.74 -2.44 8.44
N ALA A 56 9.50 -2.21 7.37
CA ALA A 56 9.55 -0.93 6.65
C ALA A 56 8.16 -0.37 6.24
N PRO A 57 7.24 -1.15 5.65
CA PRO A 57 5.90 -0.65 5.32
C PRO A 57 5.11 -0.13 6.52
N THR A 58 5.34 -0.67 7.71
CA THR A 58 4.68 -0.16 8.93
C THR A 58 5.20 1.23 9.28
N ASN A 59 6.49 1.48 9.08
CA ASN A 59 7.10 2.80 9.31
C ASN A 59 6.57 3.82 8.29
N ASP A 60 6.44 3.44 7.03
CA ASP A 60 5.82 4.29 6.00
C ASP A 60 4.38 4.64 6.38
N LEU A 61 3.62 3.67 6.87
CA LEU A 61 2.25 3.88 7.38
C LEU A 61 2.23 4.83 8.58
N GLN A 62 3.20 4.77 9.50
CA GLN A 62 3.30 5.75 10.59
C GLN A 62 3.61 7.16 10.05
N GLY A 63 4.44 7.28 9.02
CA GLY A 63 4.70 8.55 8.35
C GLY A 63 3.43 9.15 7.73
N VAL A 64 2.65 8.35 7.00
CA VAL A 64 1.35 8.77 6.44
C VAL A 64 0.39 9.23 7.55
N ARG A 65 0.32 8.50 8.66
CA ARG A 65 -0.49 8.88 9.82
C ARG A 65 -0.04 10.21 10.42
N ALA A 66 1.26 10.38 10.64
CA ALA A 66 1.80 11.61 11.19
C ALA A 66 1.48 12.82 10.30
N ILE A 67 1.59 12.68 8.97
CA ILE A 67 1.21 13.74 8.02
C ILE A 67 -0.28 14.04 8.11
N ASN A 68 -1.13 13.00 8.15
CA ASN A 68 -2.58 13.19 8.27
C ASN A 68 -3.00 13.89 9.57
N THR A 69 -2.24 13.76 10.65
CA THR A 69 -2.53 14.45 11.92
C THR A 69 -2.22 15.94 11.91
N LEU A 70 -1.47 16.45 10.92
CA LEU A 70 -1.10 17.86 10.85
C LEU A 70 -2.23 18.76 10.30
N ASP A 71 -3.28 18.17 9.70
CA ASP A 71 -4.46 18.87 9.17
C ASP A 71 -4.11 20.14 8.35
N ILE A 72 -3.23 19.95 7.35
CA ILE A 72 -2.75 21.03 6.49
C ILE A 72 -3.68 21.15 5.27
N ASP A 73 -4.23 22.34 5.07
CA ASP A 73 -5.12 22.62 3.93
C ASP A 73 -4.43 22.34 2.58
N GLY A 74 -5.16 21.67 1.68
CA GLY A 74 -4.67 21.22 0.38
C GLY A 74 -3.67 20.05 0.41
N LEU A 75 -3.26 19.55 1.58
CA LEU A 75 -2.40 18.37 1.69
C LEU A 75 -3.24 17.11 1.83
N HIS A 76 -3.10 16.19 0.88
CA HIS A 76 -3.76 14.89 0.90
C HIS A 76 -2.73 13.77 0.79
N THR A 77 -2.93 12.69 1.54
CA THR A 77 -2.12 11.48 1.43
C THR A 77 -2.89 10.37 0.73
N LEU A 78 -2.17 9.40 0.16
CA LEU A 78 -2.78 8.20 -0.41
C LEU A 78 -3.30 7.30 0.71
N GLY A 79 -4.48 6.71 0.50
CA GLY A 79 -4.98 5.66 1.37
C GLY A 79 -4.01 4.49 1.39
N THR A 80 -3.40 4.23 2.55
CA THR A 80 -2.36 3.22 2.71
C THR A 80 -2.78 2.25 3.80
N VAL A 81 -2.69 0.94 3.52
CA VAL A 81 -2.84 -0.11 4.52
C VAL A 81 -1.73 -1.14 4.40
N VAL A 82 -1.38 -1.75 5.53
CA VAL A 82 -0.45 -2.88 5.61
C VAL A 82 -1.23 -4.05 6.21
N VAL A 83 -1.16 -5.20 5.56
CA VAL A 83 -1.89 -6.41 5.94
C VAL A 83 -0.93 -7.59 5.99
N ASP A 84 -0.93 -8.32 7.09
CA ASP A 84 -0.31 -9.64 7.17
C ASP A 84 -1.35 -10.71 6.87
N TYR A 85 -1.05 -11.60 5.93
CA TYR A 85 -1.92 -12.71 5.59
C TYR A 85 -1.08 -13.92 5.15
N LYS A 86 -1.32 -15.07 5.79
CA LYS A 86 -0.58 -16.32 5.57
C LYS A 86 0.96 -16.17 5.67
N GLY A 87 1.42 -15.30 6.58
CA GLY A 87 2.86 -15.03 6.77
C GLY A 87 3.49 -14.12 5.72
N LEU A 88 2.70 -13.56 4.81
CA LEU A 88 3.14 -12.54 3.85
C LEU A 88 2.59 -11.18 4.25
N ARG A 89 3.46 -10.18 4.24
CA ARG A 89 3.07 -8.79 4.39
C ARG A 89 2.75 -8.18 3.03
N VAL A 90 1.61 -7.51 2.95
CA VAL A 90 1.12 -6.83 1.76
C VAL A 90 0.87 -5.37 2.09
N THR A 91 1.47 -4.47 1.32
CA THR A 91 1.10 -3.06 1.32
C THR A 91 0.07 -2.83 0.23
N ALA A 92 -1.01 -2.10 0.53
CA ALA A 92 -1.99 -1.68 -0.46
C ALA A 92 -2.17 -0.16 -0.40
N GLN A 93 -2.07 0.49 -1.56
CA GLN A 93 -2.19 1.95 -1.70
C GLN A 93 -3.26 2.31 -2.72
N SER A 94 -4.08 3.32 -2.42
CA SER A 94 -5.08 3.85 -3.36
C SER A 94 -4.39 4.48 -4.56
N ILE A 95 -4.90 4.20 -5.75
CA ILE A 95 -4.52 4.91 -6.98
C ILE A 95 -5.45 6.11 -7.12
N VAL A 96 -4.90 7.31 -7.22
CA VAL A 96 -5.67 8.51 -7.54
C VAL A 96 -5.64 8.70 -9.06
N PRO A 97 -6.81 8.70 -9.74
CA PRO A 97 -6.88 9.07 -11.14
C PRO A 97 -6.42 10.52 -11.35
N ASP A 98 -5.57 10.76 -12.35
CA ASP A 98 -5.06 12.09 -12.71
C ASP A 98 -6.16 13.15 -12.95
N ASN A 99 -7.40 12.73 -13.27
CA ASN A 99 -8.51 13.65 -13.60
C ASN A 99 -9.19 14.30 -12.38
N ILE A 100 -8.88 13.87 -11.15
CA ILE A 100 -9.56 14.36 -9.95
C ILE A 100 -9.08 15.77 -9.56
N TYR A 101 -7.86 16.16 -9.92
CA TYR A 101 -7.31 17.48 -9.60
C TYR A 101 -7.60 18.57 -10.65
N ALA A 102 -8.13 18.20 -11.82
CA ALA A 102 -8.22 19.11 -12.96
C ALA A 102 -9.49 19.99 -13.00
N SER A 103 -10.56 19.69 -12.24
CA SER A 103 -11.81 20.44 -12.43
C SER A 103 -12.85 20.51 -11.30
N GLU A 104 -12.63 20.01 -10.07
CA GLU A 104 -13.68 20.07 -9.05
C GLU A 104 -13.21 20.56 -7.66
N PRO A 105 -13.78 21.68 -7.13
CA PRO A 105 -13.42 22.22 -5.82
C PRO A 105 -13.98 21.44 -4.62
N ASN A 106 -14.62 20.28 -4.82
CA ASN A 106 -15.31 19.52 -3.76
C ASN A 106 -15.07 18.00 -3.80
N VAL A 107 -13.90 17.57 -4.27
CA VAL A 107 -13.44 16.16 -4.21
C VAL A 107 -13.35 15.63 -2.78
N SER A 108 -13.18 16.52 -1.79
CA SER A 108 -13.07 16.21 -0.36
C SER A 108 -14.15 15.24 0.16
N SER A 109 -15.40 15.44 -0.25
CA SER A 109 -16.55 14.61 0.20
C SER A 109 -16.55 13.15 -0.30
N ARG A 110 -15.78 12.82 -1.35
CA ARG A 110 -15.61 11.43 -1.84
C ARG A 110 -14.35 10.75 -1.28
N MET A 111 -13.49 11.50 -0.60
CA MET A 111 -12.24 11.00 0.00
C MET A 111 -12.39 10.68 1.50
N GLU A 112 -13.55 10.94 2.10
CA GLU A 112 -13.83 10.62 3.52
C GLU A 112 -13.70 9.13 3.87
N GLU A 113 -13.57 8.24 2.88
CA GLU A 113 -13.28 6.81 3.08
C GLU A 113 -11.79 6.45 2.90
N THR A 114 -10.87 7.38 3.16
CA THR A 114 -9.43 7.08 3.26
C THR A 114 -9.15 6.42 4.62
N PHE A 115 -9.63 5.19 4.78
CA PHE A 115 -9.43 4.45 6.00
C PHE A 115 -7.99 3.95 6.10
N VAL A 116 -7.23 4.48 7.06
CA VAL A 116 -6.04 3.81 7.59
C VAL A 116 -6.51 2.65 8.47
N ILE A 117 -6.93 1.54 7.86
CA ILE A 117 -7.35 0.36 8.63
C ILE A 117 -6.12 -0.47 8.99
N GLN A 118 -5.88 -0.58 10.30
CA GLN A 118 -4.93 -1.53 10.85
C GLN A 118 -5.68 -2.84 11.15
N TYR A 119 -5.43 -3.89 10.37
CA TYR A 119 -5.82 -5.24 10.77
C TYR A 119 -4.62 -5.86 11.45
N TYR A 120 -4.67 -5.97 12.78
CA TYR A 120 -3.88 -6.96 13.49
C TYR A 120 -4.64 -8.28 13.41
N THR A 121 -4.04 -9.32 12.84
CA THR A 121 -4.44 -10.71 13.09
C THR A 121 -3.49 -11.31 14.10
#